data_AF-A0A6A4NHS7-F1
#
_entry.id   AF-A0A6A4NHS7-F1
#
_cell.length_a   1.000
_cell.length_b   1.000
_cell.length_c   1.000
_cell.angle_alpha   90.00
_cell.angle_beta   90.00
_cell.angle_gamma   90.00
#
_symmetry.space_group_name_H-M   'P 1'
#
loop_
_entity.id
_entity.type
_entity.pdbx_description
1 polymer ?
#
loop_
_entity_poly.entity_id
_entity_poly.type
_entity_poly.pdbx_seq_one_letter_code
_entity_poly.pdbx_strand_id
1 'polypeptide(L)'
;MLIINLVNVAASLLLFHLKIELPEWTDIVKTAKFKELAPYDPDWYYIRAASMARKIYLRGGLGVGAFRRIYGGSKSNGSRPSHFCKSSGGIARHILQQLEINKIVEIDPKGGRRITSNGRRDLDQVAGRIVIAP
;
A
#
# COMPACT_ATOMS: atom_id res chain seq x y z
N MET A 1 17.25 -4.21 -4.77
CA MET A 1 16.95 -5.65 -4.62
C MET A 1 16.23 -5.96 -3.29
N LEU A 2 16.74 -5.51 -2.13
CA LEU A 2 16.10 -5.72 -0.80
C LEU A 2 14.69 -5.12 -0.60
N ILE A 3 14.32 -4.07 -1.35
CA ILE A 3 13.00 -3.42 -1.20
C ILE A 3 11.89 -4.20 -1.94
N ILE A 4 12.23 -4.91 -3.01
CA ILE A 4 11.26 -5.67 -3.83
C ILE A 4 10.90 -7.00 -3.14
N ASN A 5 11.90 -7.71 -2.60
CA ASN A 5 11.70 -8.99 -1.91
C ASN A 5 10.83 -8.85 -0.65
N LEU A 6 10.96 -7.75 0.10
CA LEU A 6 10.16 -7.52 1.31
C LEU A 6 8.68 -7.23 1.00
N VAL A 7 8.38 -6.66 -0.18
CA VAL A 7 7.01 -6.37 -0.60
C VAL A 7 6.31 -7.63 -1.12
N ASN A 8 6.99 -8.45 -1.93
CA ASN A 8 6.41 -9.68 -2.47
C ASN A 8 6.11 -10.71 -1.37
N VAL A 9 6.95 -10.80 -0.33
CA VAL A 9 6.71 -11.75 0.78
C VAL A 9 5.76 -11.20 1.84
N ALA A 10 5.64 -9.87 1.99
CA ALA A 10 4.57 -9.29 2.83
C ALA A 10 3.18 -9.46 2.19
N ALA A 11 3.09 -9.52 0.85
CA ALA A 11 1.85 -9.79 0.13
C ALA A 11 1.33 -11.22 0.37
N SER A 12 2.21 -12.23 0.33
CA SER A 12 1.83 -13.62 0.61
C SER A 12 1.39 -13.86 2.06
N LEU A 13 1.77 -13.00 3.00
CA LEU A 13 1.39 -13.11 4.40
C LEU A 13 0.14 -12.28 4.75
N LEU A 14 -0.11 -11.17 4.05
CA LEU A 14 -1.44 -10.51 4.06
C LEU A 14 -2.52 -11.51 3.62
N LEU A 15 -2.26 -12.29 2.58
CA LEU A 15 -3.10 -13.39 2.12
C LEU A 15 -3.42 -14.43 3.21
N PHE A 16 -2.50 -14.68 4.15
CA PHE A 16 -2.64 -15.75 5.14
C PHE A 16 -3.18 -15.27 6.50
N HIS A 17 -2.94 -14.01 6.90
CA HIS A 17 -3.23 -13.51 8.25
C HIS A 17 -4.29 -12.42 8.30
N LEU A 18 -4.49 -11.71 7.18
CA LEU A 18 -5.33 -10.52 7.12
C LEU A 18 -6.52 -10.82 6.23
N LYS A 19 -7.66 -11.10 6.88
CA LYS A 19 -9.00 -11.13 6.26
C LYS A 19 -9.37 -9.73 5.77
N ILE A 20 -8.60 -9.18 4.85
CA ILE A 20 -8.92 -7.94 4.19
C ILE A 20 -9.94 -8.32 3.12
N GLU A 21 -11.18 -7.95 3.39
CA GLU A 21 -12.25 -8.05 2.42
C GLU A 21 -11.86 -7.23 1.18
N LEU A 22 -11.69 -7.95 0.06
CA LEU A 22 -11.43 -7.35 -1.24
C LEU A 22 -12.69 -6.63 -1.67
N PRO A 23 -12.63 -5.31 -1.95
CA PRO A 23 -13.79 -4.62 -2.46
C PRO A 23 -14.10 -5.06 -3.90
N GLU A 24 -15.38 -5.12 -4.25
CA GLU A 24 -15.88 -5.57 -5.57
C GLU A 24 -15.23 -4.86 -6.77
N TRP A 25 -14.77 -3.62 -6.59
CA TRP A 25 -14.17 -2.84 -7.66
C TRP A 25 -12.69 -3.17 -7.95
N THR A 26 -12.02 -4.05 -7.18
CA THR A 26 -10.57 -4.30 -7.36
C THR A 26 -10.17 -4.72 -8.75
N ASP A 27 -11.03 -5.47 -9.43
CA ASP A 27 -10.70 -6.12 -10.70
C ASP A 27 -10.96 -5.20 -11.90
N ILE A 28 -11.73 -4.13 -11.68
CA ILE A 28 -12.19 -3.23 -12.72
C ILE A 28 -11.34 -1.94 -12.75
N VAL A 29 -10.85 -1.51 -11.58
CA VAL A 29 -10.25 -0.17 -11.46
C VAL A 29 -8.80 -0.10 -11.90
N LYS A 30 -8.43 1.08 -12.41
CA LYS A 30 -7.03 1.45 -12.57
C LYS A 30 -6.47 2.02 -11.27
N THR A 31 -5.20 1.71 -11.03
CA THR A 31 -4.51 2.15 -9.82
C THR A 31 -4.28 3.66 -9.71
N ALA A 32 -4.24 4.36 -10.85
CA ALA A 32 -4.09 5.81 -10.94
C ALA A 32 -4.63 6.35 -12.28
N LYS A 33 -4.97 7.65 -12.31
CA LYS A 33 -5.51 8.34 -13.51
C LYS A 33 -4.57 8.30 -14.71
N PHE A 34 -3.27 8.26 -14.46
CA PHE A 34 -2.24 8.27 -15.50
C PHE A 34 -1.91 6.87 -16.06
N LYS A 35 -2.48 5.80 -15.48
CA LYS A 35 -2.33 4.46 -16.02
C LYS A 35 -3.35 4.24 -17.14
N GLU A 36 -2.92 3.59 -18.21
CA GLU A 36 -3.76 3.27 -19.36
C GLU A 36 -4.57 2.00 -19.09
N LEU A 37 -3.90 0.97 -18.60
CA LEU A 37 -4.45 -0.36 -18.30
C LEU A 37 -4.61 -0.61 -16.79
N ALA A 38 -5.40 -1.64 -16.46
CA ALA A 38 -5.51 -2.20 -15.12
C ALA A 38 -4.22 -2.94 -14.72
N PRO A 39 -4.00 -3.19 -13.41
CA PRO A 39 -2.89 -4.03 -12.95
C PRO A 39 -3.00 -5.45 -13.53
N TYR A 40 -1.87 -6.03 -13.95
CA TYR A 40 -1.81 -7.41 -14.45
C TYR A 40 -1.83 -8.47 -13.34
N ASP A 41 -1.31 -8.10 -12.17
CA ASP A 41 -1.20 -8.98 -11.02
C ASP A 41 -2.52 -8.98 -10.23
N PRO A 42 -3.19 -10.13 -10.02
CA PRO A 42 -4.41 -10.20 -9.21
C PRO A 42 -4.17 -9.77 -7.75
N ASP A 43 -2.97 -9.97 -7.22
CA ASP A 43 -2.61 -9.68 -5.82
C ASP A 43 -2.12 -8.22 -5.62
N TRP A 44 -2.29 -7.37 -6.63
CA TRP A 44 -1.81 -5.97 -6.60
C TRP A 44 -2.31 -5.19 -5.38
N TYR A 45 -3.50 -5.52 -4.89
CA TYR A 45 -4.13 -4.87 -3.74
C TYR A 45 -3.32 -5.13 -2.47
N TYR A 46 -2.94 -6.39 -2.23
CA TYR A 46 -2.16 -6.81 -1.08
C TYR A 46 -0.74 -6.26 -1.13
N ILE A 47 -0.12 -6.28 -2.31
CA ILE A 47 1.20 -5.66 -2.55
C ILE A 47 1.17 -4.17 -2.18
N ARG A 48 0.09 -3.47 -2.57
CA ARG A 48 -0.09 -2.05 -2.22
C ARG A 48 -0.29 -1.86 -0.72
N ALA A 49 -1.11 -2.69 -0.07
CA ALA A 49 -1.33 -2.64 1.37
C ALA A 49 -0.03 -2.87 2.18
N ALA A 50 0.77 -3.88 1.82
CA ALA A 50 2.08 -4.14 2.40
C ALA A 50 3.04 -2.94 2.22
N SER A 51 3.10 -2.41 1.00
CA SER A 51 3.93 -1.24 0.69
C SER A 51 3.56 -0.02 1.54
N MET A 52 2.26 0.18 1.78
CA MET A 52 1.76 1.26 2.62
C MET A 52 2.11 1.05 4.09
N ALA A 53 1.83 -0.14 4.64
CA ALA A 53 2.16 -0.50 6.03
C ALA A 53 3.66 -0.29 6.33
N ARG A 54 4.55 -0.76 5.45
CA ARG A 54 6.00 -0.56 5.58
C ARG A 54 6.40 0.92 5.61
N LYS A 55 5.77 1.76 4.79
CA LYS A 55 6.09 3.20 4.76
C LYS A 55 5.60 3.92 6.02
N ILE A 56 4.46 3.53 6.57
CA ILE A 56 3.95 4.04 7.85
C ILE A 56 4.90 3.69 8.98
N TYR A 57 5.38 2.45 9.01
CA TYR A 57 6.36 1.99 10.00
C TYR A 57 7.62 2.86 10.03
N LEU A 58 8.15 3.23 8.85
CA LEU A 58 9.42 3.96 8.76
C LEU A 58 9.30 5.47 9.01
N ARG A 59 8.26 6.13 8.50
CA ARG A 59 8.18 7.61 8.54
C ARG A 59 7.22 8.15 9.59
N GLY A 60 6.19 7.40 9.99
CA GLY A 60 5.09 7.90 10.81
C GLY A 60 4.32 9.06 10.14
N GLY A 61 3.13 9.38 10.66
CA GLY A 61 2.37 10.59 10.26
C GLY A 61 1.93 10.66 8.79
N LEU A 62 1.87 9.53 8.07
CA LEU A 62 1.53 9.52 6.65
C LEU A 62 0.01 9.48 6.43
N GLY A 63 -0.52 10.47 5.72
CA GLY A 63 -1.92 10.51 5.29
C GLY A 63 -2.14 10.09 3.84
N VAL A 64 -3.41 10.03 3.41
CA VAL A 64 -3.81 9.70 2.02
C VAL A 64 -3.09 10.57 0.99
N GLY A 65 -2.92 11.87 1.26
CA GLY A 65 -2.25 12.81 0.35
C GLY A 65 -0.78 12.49 0.11
N ALA A 66 -0.07 11.95 1.11
CA ALA A 66 1.31 11.53 0.97
C ALA A 66 1.41 10.28 0.07
N PHE A 67 0.55 9.29 0.30
CA PHE A 67 0.48 8.09 -0.54
C PHE A 67 0.11 8.41 -1.99
N ARG A 68 -0.75 9.42 -2.20
CA ARG A 68 -1.09 9.91 -3.54
C ARG A 68 0.09 10.48 -4.30
N ARG A 69 1.07 11.08 -3.61
CA ARG A 69 2.33 11.53 -4.23
C ARG A 69 3.32 10.39 -4.41
N ILE A 70 3.47 9.55 -3.40
CA ILE A 70 4.41 8.41 -3.39
C ILE A 70 4.13 7.44 -4.54
N TYR A 71 2.87 7.11 -4.78
CA TYR A 71 2.44 6.27 -5.90
C TYR A 71 2.06 7.08 -7.15
N GLY A 72 2.27 8.39 -7.13
CA GLY A 72 2.10 9.27 -8.28
C GLY A 72 3.15 8.97 -9.35
N GLY A 73 2.92 9.48 -10.56
CA GLY A 73 3.80 9.25 -11.69
C GLY A 73 3.62 10.28 -12.78
N SER A 74 4.44 10.18 -13.82
CA SER A 74 4.28 11.03 -15.01
C SER A 74 3.10 10.56 -15.84
N LYS A 75 2.21 11.49 -16.21
CA LYS A 75 1.08 11.23 -17.10
C LYS A 75 1.47 11.57 -18.53
N SER A 76 1.39 10.59 -19.42
CA SER A 76 1.41 10.83 -20.86
C SER A 76 0.12 11.53 -21.28
N ASN A 77 0.25 12.66 -21.97
CA ASN A 77 -0.88 13.43 -22.52
C ASN A 77 -0.94 13.30 -24.06
N GLY A 78 -0.34 12.25 -24.62
CA GLY A 78 -0.20 12.05 -26.05
C GLY A 78 0.78 13.06 -26.64
N SER A 79 0.28 13.97 -27.48
CA SER A 79 1.08 15.00 -28.14
C SER A 79 1.56 16.13 -27.20
N ARG A 80 0.87 16.34 -26.06
CA ARG A 80 1.26 17.37 -25.08
C ARG A 80 2.34 16.84 -24.12
N PRO A 81 3.22 17.73 -23.58
CA PRO A 81 4.24 17.35 -22.60
C PRO A 81 3.68 16.57 -21.40
N SER A 82 4.52 15.69 -20.86
CA SER A 82 4.17 14.88 -19.71
C SER A 82 4.23 15.70 -18.41
N HIS A 83 3.22 15.54 -17.54
CA HIS A 83 3.17 16.21 -16.25
C HIS A 83 2.93 15.22 -15.11
N PHE A 84 3.40 15.56 -13.91
CA PHE A 84 3.19 14.75 -12.72
C PHE A 84 1.70 14.67 -12.36
N CYS A 85 1.21 13.46 -12.15
CA CYS A 85 -0.16 13.19 -11.72
C CYS A 85 -0.17 12.33 -10.45
N LYS A 86 -1.01 12.73 -9.49
CA LYS A 86 -1.24 11.99 -8.25
C LYS A 86 -1.98 10.68 -8.52
N SER A 87 -1.74 9.67 -7.69
CA SER A 87 -2.49 8.42 -7.75
C SER A 87 -3.91 8.56 -7.19
N SER A 88 -4.69 7.48 -7.33
CA SER A 88 -6.07 7.40 -6.84
C SER A 88 -6.12 7.53 -5.31
N GLY A 89 -6.94 8.47 -4.83
CA GLY A 89 -7.17 8.65 -3.40
C GLY A 89 -8.14 7.63 -2.80
N GLY A 90 -9.07 7.11 -3.61
CA GLY A 90 -10.06 6.12 -3.15
C GLY A 90 -9.40 4.82 -2.71
N ILE A 91 -8.50 4.29 -3.55
CA ILE A 91 -7.76 3.06 -3.27
C ILE A 91 -6.91 3.22 -2.01
N ALA A 92 -6.14 4.31 -1.93
CA ALA A 92 -5.29 4.57 -0.77
C ALA A 92 -6.11 4.73 0.52
N ARG A 93 -7.28 5.38 0.47
CA ARG A 93 -8.17 5.52 1.62
C ARG A 93 -8.74 4.18 2.07
N HIS A 94 -9.22 3.36 1.13
CA HIS A 94 -9.82 2.07 1.46
C HIS A 94 -8.82 1.13 2.12
N ILE A 95 -7.61 1.00 1.55
CA ILE A 95 -6.53 0.18 2.13
C ILE A 95 -6.23 0.61 3.56
N LEU A 96 -6.14 1.93 3.76
CA LEU A 96 -5.89 2.51 5.06
C LEU A 96 -7.03 2.16 6.06
N GLN A 97 -8.29 2.33 5.67
CA GLN A 97 -9.43 1.95 6.51
C GLN A 97 -9.41 0.45 6.87
N GLN A 98 -9.06 -0.42 5.92
CA GLN A 98 -8.93 -1.86 6.17
C GLN A 98 -7.78 -2.19 7.14
N LEU A 99 -6.64 -1.51 7.03
CA LEU A 99 -5.53 -1.68 7.98
C LEU A 99 -5.86 -1.16 9.39
N GLU A 100 -6.80 -0.22 9.50
CA GLU A 100 -7.29 0.33 10.76
C GLU A 100 -8.30 -0.62 11.43
N ILE A 101 -9.23 -1.21 10.66
CA ILE A 101 -10.14 -2.26 11.13
C ILE A 101 -9.36 -3.45 11.70
N ASN A 102 -8.26 -3.82 11.02
CA ASN A 102 -7.36 -4.88 11.46
C ASN A 102 -6.40 -4.47 12.59
N LYS A 103 -6.53 -3.25 13.15
CA LYS A 103 -5.73 -2.73 14.28
C LYS A 103 -4.21 -2.70 14.04
N ILE A 104 -3.77 -2.69 12.80
CA ILE A 104 -2.35 -2.54 12.43
C ILE A 104 -1.95 -1.06 12.47
N VAL A 105 -2.86 -0.19 12.06
CA VAL A 105 -2.63 1.25 11.92
C VAL A 105 -3.67 2.01 12.76
N GLU A 106 -3.22 3.05 13.46
CA GLU A 106 -4.04 3.98 14.22
C GLU A 106 -3.98 5.40 13.65
N ILE A 107 -4.98 6.21 13.96
CA ILE A 107 -4.99 7.65 13.66
C ILE A 107 -4.13 8.35 14.70
N ASP A 108 -3.14 9.11 14.24
CA ASP A 108 -2.31 9.93 15.12
C ASP A 108 -3.07 11.22 15.49
N PRO A 109 -3.10 11.63 16.78
CA PRO A 109 -3.68 12.91 17.19
C PRO A 109 -3.05 14.13 16.50
N LYS A 110 -1.78 14.07 16.05
CA LYS A 110 -1.14 15.13 15.24
C LYS A 110 -1.56 15.11 13.77
N GLY A 111 -2.38 14.14 13.38
CA GLY A 111 -2.86 13.93 12.02
C GLY A 111 -2.05 12.88 11.26
N GLY A 112 -2.70 12.27 10.28
CA GLY A 112 -2.14 11.15 9.52
C GLY A 112 -2.35 9.83 10.25
N ARG A 113 -1.42 8.90 10.05
CA ARG A 113 -1.52 7.53 10.54
C ARG A 113 -0.21 7.03 11.10
N ARG A 114 -0.31 6.26 12.18
CA ARG A 114 0.81 5.67 12.91
C ARG A 114 0.62 4.15 13.00
N ILE A 115 1.71 3.40 13.08
CA ILE A 115 1.66 1.96 13.31
C ILE A 115 1.37 1.69 14.79
N THR A 116 0.50 0.72 15.08
CA THR A 116 0.25 0.26 16.46
C THR A 116 1.39 -0.63 16.95
N SER A 117 1.46 -0.88 18.27
CA SER A 117 2.42 -1.83 18.84
C SER A 117 2.27 -3.24 18.27
N ASN A 118 1.02 -3.69 18.07
CA ASN A 118 0.71 -4.98 17.46
C ASN A 118 1.15 -5.02 15.99
N GLY A 119 0.78 -4.01 15.20
CA GLY A 119 1.18 -3.94 13.80
C GLY A 119 2.70 -3.92 13.60
N ARG A 120 3.44 -3.33 14.54
CA ARG A 120 4.91 -3.37 14.58
C ARG A 120 5.43 -4.78 14.84
N ARG A 121 4.91 -5.47 15.86
CA ARG A 121 5.28 -6.87 16.16
C ARG A 121 5.03 -7.78 14.97
N ASP A 122 3.87 -7.67 14.34
CA ASP A 122 3.49 -8.51 13.21
C ASP A 122 4.45 -8.28 12.02
N LEU A 123 4.72 -7.02 11.67
CA LEU A 123 5.66 -6.67 10.62
C LEU A 123 7.08 -7.17 10.91
N ASP A 124 7.55 -7.06 12.16
CA ASP A 124 8.89 -7.49 12.56
C ASP A 124 9.01 -9.04 12.55
N GLN A 125 7.97 -9.77 12.97
CA GLN A 125 7.91 -11.24 12.86
C GLN A 125 7.97 -11.71 11.40
N VAL A 126 7.26 -11.03 10.51
CA VAL A 126 7.29 -11.32 9.07
C VAL A 126 8.68 -11.06 8.49
N ALA A 127 9.29 -9.93 8.85
CA ALA A 127 10.64 -9.60 8.41
C ALA A 127 11.66 -10.69 8.81
N GLY A 128 11.55 -11.24 10.02
CA GLY A 128 12.40 -12.34 10.49
C GLY A 128 12.29 -13.62 9.66
N ARG A 129 11.10 -13.96 9.15
CA ARG A 129 10.90 -15.14 8.29
C ARG A 129 11.51 -14.98 6.90
N ILE A 130 11.50 -13.75 6.36
CA ILE A 130 12.00 -13.45 5.01
C ILE A 130 13.51 -13.62 4.92
N VAL A 131 14.26 -13.27 5.97
CA VAL A 131 15.74 -13.35 5.98
C VAL A 131 16.25 -14.79 5.88
N ILE A 132 15.40 -15.78 6.18
CA ILE A 132 15.75 -17.21 6.24
C ILE A 132 15.50 -17.90 4.88
N ALA A 133 14.73 -17.30 3.97
CA ALA A 133 14.47 -17.88 2.65
C ALA A 133 15.66 -17.60 1.70
N PRO A 134 16.32 -18.65 1.15
CA PRO A 134 17.46 -18.50 0.24
C PRO A 134 17.07 -17.92 -1.14
#